data_AF-A0A7U5RYG5-F1
#
_entry.id   AF-A0A7U5RYG5-F1
#
_cell.length_a   1.000
_cell.length_b   1.000
_cell.length_c   1.000
_cell.angle_alpha   90.00
_cell.angle_beta   90.00
_cell.angle_gamma   90.00
#
_symmetry.space_group_name_H-M   'P 1'
#
loop_
_entity.id
_entity.type
_entity.pdbx_description
1 polymer ?
#
loop_
_entity_poly.entity_id
_entity_poly.type
_entity_poly.pdbx_seq_one_letter_code
_entity_poly.pdbx_strand_id
1 'polypeptide(L)'
;MGKSGGLSGKIRVMSWEQLADEVRLRRKQLKLTQPDVAERAGMSVATVRAVETNRSGRLTRRLRRALERALEWQDGSVDAVLGGNAPRAVTTAGTIAVPPAVSADTARAAAERFAVAHRLVKMRHAFLEHRDHMSEAARAAMDDEFSTASRETEEALIWMLPWLADAERTEAIRLLAELREIRP
;
A
#
# COMPACT_ATOMS: atom_id res chain seq x y z
N MET A 1 0.68 -18.72 44.60
CA MET A 1 -0.09 -18.96 43.36
C MET A 1 -0.31 -17.63 42.63
N GLY A 2 0.57 -17.24 41.70
CA GLY A 2 0.42 -16.01 40.90
C GLY A 2 -0.21 -16.31 39.55
N LYS A 3 -1.43 -15.82 39.31
CA LYS A 3 -2.15 -15.96 38.04
C LYS A 3 -1.66 -14.91 37.04
N SER A 4 -0.55 -15.17 36.36
CA SER A 4 -0.07 -14.39 35.20
C SER A 4 -0.40 -15.14 33.90
N GLY A 5 -1.67 -15.11 33.48
CA GLY A 5 -2.13 -15.81 32.26
C GLY A 5 -3.02 -14.99 31.31
N GLY A 6 -3.35 -13.74 31.63
CA GLY A 6 -4.42 -12.99 30.94
C GLY A 6 -4.02 -12.25 29.65
N LEU A 7 -2.81 -11.69 29.57
CA LEU A 7 -2.42 -10.86 28.41
C LEU A 7 -2.02 -11.70 27.18
N SER A 8 -1.38 -12.85 27.37
CA SER A 8 -0.90 -13.68 26.25
C SER A 8 -2.05 -14.29 25.42
N GLY A 9 -3.21 -14.53 26.05
CA GLY A 9 -4.41 -15.02 25.36
C GLY A 9 -5.05 -13.96 24.45
N LYS A 10 -5.24 -12.73 24.96
CA LYS A 10 -5.84 -11.62 24.19
C LYS A 10 -4.97 -11.19 23.00
N ILE A 11 -3.65 -11.10 23.19
CA ILE A 11 -2.71 -10.75 22.11
C ILE A 11 -2.79 -11.79 20.98
N ARG A 12 -2.89 -13.09 21.32
CA ARG A 12 -3.09 -14.12 20.31
C ARG A 12 -4.41 -13.96 19.56
N VAL A 13 -5.53 -13.73 20.24
CA VAL A 13 -6.83 -13.57 19.57
C VAL A 13 -6.80 -12.39 18.59
N MET A 14 -6.27 -11.24 19.00
CA MET A 14 -6.13 -10.08 18.10
C MET A 14 -5.21 -10.35 16.92
N SER A 15 -4.11 -11.08 17.13
CA SER A 15 -3.19 -11.43 16.05
C SER A 15 -3.82 -12.34 14.97
N TRP A 16 -4.76 -13.20 15.36
CA TRP A 16 -5.49 -14.07 14.43
C TRP A 16 -6.62 -13.32 13.71
N GLU A 17 -7.26 -12.35 14.36
CA GLU A 17 -8.21 -11.43 13.71
C GLU A 17 -7.50 -10.60 12.64
N GLN A 18 -6.35 -10.02 13.00
CA GLN A 18 -5.50 -9.29 12.05
C GLN A 18 -5.10 -10.18 10.86
N LEU A 19 -4.71 -11.43 11.10
CA LEU A 19 -4.42 -12.37 10.02
C LEU A 19 -5.63 -12.60 9.10
N ALA A 20 -6.83 -12.76 9.67
CA ALA A 20 -8.04 -12.95 8.89
C ALA A 20 -8.34 -11.75 7.98
N ASP A 21 -8.18 -10.53 8.49
CA ASP A 21 -8.40 -9.30 7.75
C ASP A 21 -7.37 -9.09 6.64
N GLU A 22 -6.09 -9.32 6.93
CA GLU A 22 -5.00 -9.23 5.96
C GLU A 22 -5.15 -10.26 4.83
N VAL A 23 -5.57 -11.48 5.15
CA VAL A 23 -5.84 -12.53 4.14
C VAL A 23 -6.99 -12.10 3.22
N ARG A 24 -8.10 -11.57 3.77
CA ARG A 24 -9.23 -11.06 2.97
C ARG A 24 -8.80 -9.89 2.09
N LEU A 25 -8.03 -8.95 2.63
CA LEU A 25 -7.55 -7.77 1.93
C LEU A 25 -6.65 -8.18 0.76
N ARG A 26 -5.64 -9.02 1.01
CA ARG A 26 -4.72 -9.47 -0.02
C ARG A 26 -5.41 -10.27 -1.12
N ARG A 27 -6.32 -11.17 -0.75
CA ARG A 27 -7.12 -11.92 -1.72
C ARG A 27 -7.87 -10.98 -2.67
N LYS A 28 -8.50 -9.92 -2.13
CA LYS A 28 -9.20 -8.90 -2.94
C LYS A 28 -8.24 -8.11 -3.84
N GLN A 29 -7.07 -7.73 -3.33
CA GLN A 29 -6.03 -7.05 -4.12
C GLN A 29 -5.57 -7.89 -5.32
N LEU A 30 -5.44 -9.21 -5.12
CA LEU A 30 -5.11 -10.17 -6.19
C LEU A 30 -6.30 -10.56 -7.06
N LYS A 31 -7.50 -10.01 -6.79
CA LYS A 31 -8.77 -10.35 -7.47
C LYS A 31 -9.10 -11.84 -7.45
N LEU A 32 -8.73 -12.54 -6.37
CA LEU A 32 -8.98 -13.96 -6.20
C LEU A 32 -10.27 -14.24 -5.44
N THR A 33 -10.94 -15.33 -5.78
CA THR A 33 -12.01 -15.92 -5.00
C THR A 33 -11.45 -16.83 -3.90
N GLN A 34 -12.26 -17.22 -2.91
CA GLN A 34 -11.84 -18.19 -1.89
C GLN A 34 -11.46 -19.56 -2.50
N PRO A 35 -12.21 -20.09 -3.50
CA PRO A 35 -11.78 -21.25 -4.27
C PRO A 35 -10.40 -21.10 -4.91
N ASP A 36 -10.10 -19.97 -5.54
CA ASP A 36 -8.80 -19.77 -6.20
C ASP A 36 -7.63 -19.83 -5.20
N VAL A 37 -7.79 -19.23 -4.01
CA VAL A 37 -6.79 -19.31 -2.93
C VAL A 37 -6.64 -20.74 -2.42
N ALA A 38 -7.76 -21.46 -2.29
CA ALA A 38 -7.78 -22.85 -1.82
C ALA A 38 -7.02 -23.76 -2.79
N GLU A 39 -7.28 -23.62 -4.08
CA GLU A 39 -6.60 -24.34 -5.16
C GLU A 39 -5.10 -24.03 -5.16
N ARG A 40 -4.72 -22.75 -5.17
CA ARG A 40 -3.31 -22.31 -5.15
C ARG A 40 -2.55 -22.80 -3.92
N ALA A 41 -3.21 -22.87 -2.77
CA ALA A 41 -2.59 -23.35 -1.53
C ALA A 41 -2.65 -24.87 -1.36
N GLY A 42 -3.38 -25.60 -2.22
CA GLY A 42 -3.66 -27.02 -2.05
C GLY A 42 -4.41 -27.32 -0.74
N MET A 43 -5.38 -26.47 -0.38
CA MET A 43 -6.23 -26.63 0.81
C MET A 43 -7.72 -26.63 0.46
N SER A 44 -8.58 -26.96 1.43
CA SER A 44 -10.03 -26.90 1.21
C SER A 44 -10.55 -25.45 1.25
N VAL A 45 -11.60 -25.16 0.50
CA VAL A 45 -12.30 -23.86 0.55
C VAL A 45 -12.82 -23.57 1.97
N ALA A 46 -13.25 -24.62 2.69
CA ALA A 46 -13.66 -24.52 4.09
C ALA A 46 -12.51 -24.04 5.00
N THR A 47 -11.27 -24.47 4.74
CA THR A 47 -10.08 -24.02 5.46
C THR A 47 -9.80 -22.54 5.19
N VAL A 48 -9.83 -22.11 3.91
CA VAL A 48 -9.66 -20.68 3.56
C VAL A 48 -10.72 -19.82 4.23
N ARG A 49 -12.00 -20.23 4.15
CA ARG A 49 -13.11 -19.55 4.81
C ARG A 49 -12.94 -19.51 6.32
N ALA A 50 -12.44 -20.58 6.95
CA ALA A 50 -12.17 -20.61 8.38
C ALA A 50 -11.04 -19.65 8.76
N VAL A 51 -9.98 -19.54 7.95
CA VAL A 51 -8.92 -18.54 8.17
C VAL A 51 -9.49 -17.13 8.04
N GLU A 52 -10.20 -16.85 6.96
CA GLU A 52 -10.81 -15.53 6.72
C GLU A 52 -11.86 -15.19 7.75
N THR A 53 -12.47 -16.13 8.47
CA THR A 53 -13.48 -15.80 9.51
C THR A 53 -12.92 -15.90 10.92
N ASN A 54 -11.60 -16.00 11.07
CA ASN A 54 -10.92 -16.23 12.34
C ASN A 54 -11.46 -17.47 13.10
N ARG A 55 -11.88 -18.51 12.37
CA ARG A 55 -12.37 -19.78 12.91
C ARG A 55 -11.42 -20.96 12.69
N SER A 56 -10.32 -20.74 11.98
CA SER A 56 -9.31 -21.78 11.71
C SER A 56 -8.56 -22.22 12.97
N GLY A 57 -8.50 -21.38 14.02
CA GLY A 57 -7.61 -21.62 15.15
C GLY A 57 -6.15 -21.68 14.71
N ARG A 58 -5.36 -22.62 15.24
CA ARG A 58 -3.94 -22.76 14.91
C ARG A 58 -3.71 -23.43 13.56
N LEU A 59 -3.19 -22.68 12.60
CA LEU A 59 -2.61 -23.22 11.37
C LEU A 59 -1.24 -23.88 11.61
N THR A 60 -1.02 -25.06 11.02
CA THR A 60 0.30 -25.71 10.98
C THR A 60 1.28 -24.90 10.15
N ARG A 61 2.59 -25.04 10.40
CA ARG A 61 3.63 -24.33 9.62
C ARG A 61 3.52 -24.61 8.12
N ARG A 62 3.17 -25.84 7.73
CA ARG A 62 2.94 -26.22 6.33
C ARG A 62 1.80 -25.41 5.71
N LEU A 63 0.67 -25.30 6.41
CA LEU A 63 -0.50 -24.55 5.92
C LEU A 63 -0.23 -23.03 5.88
N ARG A 64 0.55 -22.50 6.83
CA ARG A 64 0.99 -21.10 6.80
C ARG A 64 1.81 -20.81 5.55
N ARG A 65 2.82 -21.64 5.26
CA ARG A 65 3.66 -21.48 4.06
C ARG A 65 2.86 -21.68 2.77
N ALA A 66 1.89 -22.58 2.77
CA ALA A 66 1.00 -22.78 1.63
C ALA A 66 0.10 -21.55 1.38
N LEU A 67 -0.45 -20.97 2.45
CA LEU A 67 -1.24 -19.75 2.39
C LEU A 67 -0.38 -18.55 1.94
N GLU A 68 0.85 -18.42 2.45
CA GLU A 68 1.80 -17.38 2.03
C GLU A 68 2.06 -17.44 0.52
N ARG A 69 2.36 -18.63 -0.03
CA ARG A 69 2.54 -18.80 -1.47
C ARG A 69 1.29 -18.45 -2.28
N ALA A 70 0.12 -18.90 -1.83
CA ALA A 70 -1.14 -18.67 -2.54
C ALA A 70 -1.56 -17.19 -2.58
N LEU A 71 -1.21 -16.43 -1.54
CA LEU A 71 -1.46 -14.99 -1.43
C LEU A 71 -0.30 -14.13 -1.93
N GLU A 72 0.70 -14.75 -2.57
CA GLU A 72 1.90 -14.09 -3.04
C GLU A 72 2.50 -13.22 -1.91
N TRP A 73 2.71 -13.86 -0.76
CA TRP A 73 3.40 -13.34 0.41
C TRP A 73 4.72 -14.06 0.62
N GLN A 74 5.72 -13.33 1.10
CA GLN A 74 7.02 -13.87 1.43
C GLN A 74 6.88 -14.88 2.56
N ASP A 75 7.74 -15.89 2.55
CA ASP A 75 7.81 -16.87 3.63
C ASP A 75 7.95 -16.19 5.00
N GLY A 76 7.11 -16.61 5.95
CA GLY A 76 7.07 -16.04 7.30
C GLY A 76 6.19 -14.80 7.48
N SER A 77 5.50 -14.33 6.44
CA SER A 77 4.53 -13.22 6.57
C SER A 77 3.38 -13.53 7.52
N VAL A 78 2.88 -14.76 7.55
CA VAL A 78 1.84 -15.18 8.50
C VAL A 78 2.38 -15.14 9.94
N ASP A 79 3.65 -15.51 10.13
CA ASP A 79 4.28 -15.44 11.44
C ASP A 79 4.51 -13.97 11.87
N ALA A 80 4.83 -13.09 10.93
CA ALA A 80 4.94 -11.65 11.16
C ALA A 80 3.61 -11.03 11.61
N VAL A 81 2.50 -11.35 10.93
CA VAL A 81 1.14 -10.90 11.30
C VAL A 81 0.73 -11.43 12.66
N LEU A 82 1.03 -12.70 12.95
CA LEU A 82 0.76 -13.25 14.27
C LEU A 82 1.65 -12.65 15.38
N GLY A 83 2.75 -12.00 15.00
CA GLY A 83 3.58 -11.17 15.86
C GLY A 83 3.16 -9.69 15.91
N GLY A 84 2.09 -9.30 15.23
CA GLY A 84 1.56 -7.93 15.18
C GLY A 84 2.17 -7.03 14.09
N ASN A 85 2.94 -7.59 13.16
CA ASN A 85 3.55 -6.85 12.05
C ASN A 85 2.74 -7.01 10.74
N ALA A 86 3.02 -6.20 9.73
CA ALA A 86 2.36 -6.34 8.43
C ALA A 86 2.91 -7.54 7.62
N PRO A 87 2.09 -8.19 6.77
CA PRO A 87 2.56 -9.23 5.86
C PRO A 87 3.41 -8.63 4.72
N ARG A 88 4.34 -9.41 4.15
CA ARG A 88 5.21 -8.96 3.06
C ARG A 88 4.79 -9.62 1.76
N ALA A 89 4.46 -8.86 0.72
CA ALA A 89 4.14 -9.41 -0.60
C ALA A 89 5.38 -9.93 -1.35
N VAL A 90 5.23 -11.04 -2.09
CA VAL A 90 6.15 -11.47 -3.14
C VAL A 90 5.81 -10.66 -4.38
N THR A 91 6.76 -9.86 -4.83
CA THR A 91 6.73 -9.23 -6.14
C THR A 91 7.22 -10.24 -7.17
N THR A 92 6.31 -11.08 -7.69
CA THR A 92 6.63 -11.94 -8.84
C THR A 92 6.55 -11.10 -10.10
N ALA A 93 7.70 -10.81 -10.70
CA ALA A 93 7.76 -10.21 -12.03
C ALA A 93 7.30 -11.25 -13.08
N GLY A 94 6.12 -11.05 -13.68
CA GLY A 94 5.67 -11.85 -14.83
C GLY A 94 4.18 -11.79 -15.16
N THR A 95 3.81 -10.82 -16.01
CA THR A 95 2.66 -10.80 -16.96
C THR A 95 1.28 -10.30 -16.47
N ILE A 96 1.04 -9.03 -16.81
CA ILE A 96 -0.18 -8.17 -16.77
C ILE A 96 -0.69 -7.74 -15.39
N ALA A 97 0.20 -7.16 -14.61
CA ALA A 97 0.07 -5.80 -14.09
C ALA A 97 1.51 -5.29 -13.92
N VAL A 98 1.82 -4.13 -14.50
CA VAL A 98 3.18 -3.62 -14.72
C VAL A 98 4.06 -3.76 -13.46
N PRO A 99 5.13 -4.57 -13.46
CA PRO A 99 6.12 -4.58 -12.40
C PRO A 99 7.20 -3.53 -12.71
N PRO A 100 7.73 -2.79 -11.73
CA PRO A 100 9.08 -2.27 -11.89
C PRO A 100 10.03 -3.38 -11.43
N ALA A 101 10.61 -4.09 -12.40
CA ALA A 101 11.80 -4.86 -12.17
C ALA A 101 12.96 -3.88 -11.93
N VAL A 102 13.71 -4.14 -10.85
CA VAL A 102 14.95 -3.48 -10.38
C VAL A 102 14.84 -1.98 -10.07
N SER A 103 15.40 -1.56 -8.94
CA SER A 103 15.33 -0.19 -8.37
C SER A 103 15.57 0.96 -9.35
N ALA A 104 16.17 0.72 -10.51
CA ALA A 104 16.33 1.68 -11.59
C ALA A 104 15.00 2.09 -12.25
N ASP A 105 14.02 1.20 -12.41
CA ASP A 105 12.74 1.54 -13.04
C ASP A 105 11.79 2.22 -12.05
N THR A 106 11.80 1.84 -10.77
CA THR A 106 11.16 2.63 -9.72
C THR A 106 11.81 4.00 -9.57
N ALA A 107 13.14 4.10 -9.61
CA ALA A 107 13.85 5.38 -9.57
C ALA A 107 13.52 6.25 -10.79
N ARG A 108 13.40 5.67 -11.99
CA ARG A 108 13.01 6.39 -13.20
C ARG A 108 11.57 6.88 -13.14
N ALA A 109 10.63 6.02 -12.74
CA ALA A 109 9.24 6.41 -12.53
C ALA A 109 9.11 7.49 -11.43
N ALA A 110 9.93 7.40 -10.39
CA ALA A 110 9.99 8.39 -9.31
C ALA A 110 10.51 9.73 -9.84
N ALA A 111 11.60 9.69 -10.62
CA ALA A 111 12.17 10.89 -11.25
C ALA A 111 11.15 11.58 -12.19
N GLU A 112 10.37 10.82 -12.95
CA GLU A 112 9.29 11.37 -13.78
C GLU A 112 8.20 12.05 -12.92
N ARG A 113 7.80 11.42 -11.81
CA ARG A 113 6.80 12.00 -10.88
C ARG A 113 7.34 13.24 -10.16
N PHE A 114 8.59 13.21 -9.72
CA PHE A 114 9.25 14.36 -9.12
C PHE A 114 9.36 15.52 -10.11
N ALA A 115 9.69 15.24 -11.38
CA ALA A 115 9.74 16.27 -12.42
C ALA A 115 8.36 16.93 -12.63
N VAL A 116 7.27 16.15 -12.61
CA VAL A 116 5.90 16.67 -12.68
C VAL A 116 5.58 17.51 -11.44
N ALA A 117 5.87 17.01 -10.24
CA ALA A 117 5.62 17.73 -8.99
C ALA A 117 6.34 19.07 -8.94
N HIS A 118 7.66 19.10 -9.23
CA HIS A 118 8.42 20.35 -9.30
C HIS A 118 7.88 21.31 -10.37
N ARG A 119 7.43 20.79 -11.52
CA ARG A 119 6.84 21.63 -12.56
C ARG A 119 5.52 22.26 -12.08
N LEU A 120 4.67 21.51 -11.39
CA LEU A 120 3.44 22.02 -10.79
C LEU A 120 3.73 23.10 -9.75
N VAL A 121 4.69 22.86 -8.85
CA VAL A 121 5.14 23.85 -7.85
C VAL A 121 5.62 25.14 -8.52
N LYS A 122 6.49 25.02 -9.53
CA LYS A 122 6.98 26.17 -10.28
C LYS A 122 5.85 26.92 -11.00
N MET A 123 4.94 26.18 -11.63
CA MET A 123 3.80 26.75 -12.34
C MET A 123 2.85 27.48 -11.38
N ARG A 124 2.66 26.95 -10.17
CA ARG A 124 1.90 27.63 -9.10
C ARG A 124 2.55 28.94 -8.69
N HIS A 125 3.86 28.94 -8.41
CA HIS A 125 4.56 30.16 -8.02
C HIS A 125 4.44 31.25 -9.09
N ALA A 126 4.67 30.89 -10.36
CA ALA A 126 4.50 31.82 -11.48
C ALA A 126 3.06 32.34 -11.59
N PHE A 127 2.06 31.49 -11.36
CA PHE A 127 0.67 31.91 -11.34
C PHE A 127 0.38 32.88 -10.18
N LEU A 128 0.89 32.62 -8.97
CA LEU A 128 0.69 33.49 -7.80
C LEU A 128 1.27 34.89 -8.02
N GLU A 129 2.42 35.00 -8.69
CA GLU A 129 3.02 36.30 -9.08
C GLU A 129 2.11 37.13 -10.00
N HIS A 130 1.37 36.46 -10.89
CA HIS A 130 0.55 37.11 -11.91
C HIS A 130 -0.95 37.15 -11.55
N ARG A 131 -1.35 36.48 -10.48
CA ARG A 131 -2.75 36.26 -10.10
C ARG A 131 -3.54 37.55 -10.03
N ASP A 132 -2.98 38.59 -9.42
CA ASP A 132 -3.69 39.84 -9.16
C ASP A 132 -4.07 40.59 -10.46
N HIS A 133 -3.38 40.31 -11.56
CA HIS A 133 -3.67 40.87 -12.88
C HIS A 133 -4.69 40.07 -13.69
N MET A 134 -5.02 38.83 -13.29
CA MET A 134 -5.98 37.96 -13.96
C MET A 134 -7.41 38.24 -13.50
N SER A 135 -8.41 37.91 -14.34
CA SER A 135 -9.83 37.99 -13.93
C SER A 135 -10.15 36.96 -12.85
N GLU A 136 -11.12 37.24 -11.99
CA GLU A 136 -11.54 36.34 -10.92
C GLU A 136 -11.96 34.95 -11.43
N ALA A 137 -12.70 34.90 -12.53
CA ALA A 137 -13.09 33.65 -13.18
C ALA A 137 -11.87 32.85 -13.67
N ALA A 138 -10.86 33.52 -14.25
CA ALA A 138 -9.64 32.85 -14.70
C ALA A 138 -8.79 32.35 -13.52
N ARG A 139 -8.78 33.09 -12.38
CA ARG A 139 -8.10 32.64 -11.17
C ARG A 139 -8.73 31.37 -10.62
N ALA A 140 -10.07 31.38 -10.48
CA ALA A 140 -10.82 30.24 -9.95
C ALA A 140 -10.64 28.98 -10.80
N ALA A 141 -10.67 29.10 -12.14
CA ALA A 141 -10.44 27.97 -13.03
C ALA A 141 -9.01 27.40 -12.90
N MET A 142 -8.00 28.27 -12.79
CA MET A 142 -6.62 27.83 -12.59
C MET A 142 -6.41 27.20 -11.20
N ASP A 143 -7.02 27.74 -10.15
CA ASP A 143 -6.97 27.19 -8.79
C ASP A 143 -7.55 25.77 -8.71
N ASP A 144 -8.65 25.51 -9.44
CA ASP A 144 -9.27 24.18 -9.53
C ASP A 144 -8.38 23.19 -10.30
N GLU A 145 -7.80 23.62 -11.42
CA GLU A 145 -6.87 22.82 -12.21
C GLU A 145 -5.61 22.46 -11.40
N PHE A 146 -5.01 23.44 -10.70
CA PHE A 146 -3.87 23.19 -9.81
C PHE A 146 -4.23 22.21 -8.69
N SER A 147 -5.43 22.33 -8.11
CA SER A 147 -5.89 21.45 -7.03
C SER A 147 -6.07 20.01 -7.51
N THR A 148 -6.63 19.83 -8.71
CA THR A 148 -6.81 18.51 -9.33
C THR A 148 -5.46 17.88 -9.67
N ALA A 149 -4.60 18.59 -10.39
CA ALA A 149 -3.28 18.09 -10.78
C ALA A 149 -2.38 17.79 -9.57
N SER A 150 -2.47 18.59 -8.51
CA SER A 150 -1.72 18.36 -7.27
C SER A 150 -2.18 17.09 -6.56
N ARG A 151 -3.51 16.82 -6.51
CA ARG A 151 -4.06 15.61 -5.89
C ARG A 151 -3.64 14.34 -6.63
N GLU A 152 -3.72 14.35 -7.96
CA GLU A 152 -3.29 13.21 -8.77
C GLU A 152 -1.80 12.90 -8.59
N THR A 153 -0.96 13.95 -8.52
CA THR A 153 0.47 13.80 -8.28
C THR A 153 0.75 13.32 -6.86
N GLU A 154 0.03 13.84 -5.86
CA GLU A 154 0.10 13.40 -4.46
C GLU A 154 -0.26 11.92 -4.33
N GLU A 155 -1.36 11.46 -4.92
CA GLU A 155 -1.79 10.07 -4.89
C GLU A 155 -0.75 9.15 -5.53
N ALA A 156 -0.16 9.57 -6.66
CA ALA A 156 0.92 8.84 -7.30
C ALA A 156 2.17 8.75 -6.41
N LEU A 157 2.58 9.85 -5.79
CA LEU A 157 3.74 9.89 -4.88
C LEU A 157 3.52 9.03 -3.63
N ILE A 158 2.35 9.14 -2.99
CA ILE A 158 1.97 8.34 -1.82
C ILE A 158 2.00 6.85 -2.15
N TRP A 159 1.48 6.48 -3.32
CA TRP A 159 1.51 5.09 -3.78
C TRP A 159 2.95 4.57 -3.95
N MET A 160 3.88 5.43 -4.40
CA MET A 160 5.28 5.07 -4.60
C MET A 160 6.12 5.05 -3.31
N LEU A 161 5.74 5.82 -2.27
CA LEU A 161 6.50 6.00 -1.02
C LEU A 161 7.09 4.70 -0.41
N PRO A 162 6.36 3.57 -0.32
CA PRO A 162 6.89 2.38 0.33
C PRO A 162 8.09 1.78 -0.41
N TRP A 163 8.24 2.08 -1.70
CA TRP A 163 9.19 1.45 -2.62
C TRP A 163 10.32 2.38 -3.06
N LEU A 164 10.30 3.63 -2.60
CA LEU A 164 11.39 4.57 -2.77
C LEU A 164 12.53 4.23 -1.81
N ALA A 165 13.77 4.40 -2.27
CA ALA A 165 14.92 4.40 -1.37
C ALA A 165 14.87 5.64 -0.45
N ASP A 166 15.65 5.63 0.62
CA ASP A 166 15.49 6.61 1.72
C ASP A 166 15.67 8.06 1.26
N ALA A 167 16.58 8.32 0.32
CA ALA A 167 16.79 9.66 -0.23
C ALA A 167 15.58 10.14 -1.04
N GLU A 168 15.07 9.30 -1.94
CA GLU A 168 13.90 9.59 -2.77
C GLU A 168 12.62 9.68 -1.93
N ARG A 169 12.50 8.86 -0.88
CA ARG A 169 11.38 8.91 0.06
C ARG A 169 11.37 10.22 0.84
N THR A 170 12.54 10.69 1.28
CA THR A 170 12.67 11.98 1.97
C THR A 170 12.27 13.12 1.04
N GLU A 171 12.67 13.08 -0.23
CA GLU A 171 12.29 14.08 -1.23
C GLU A 171 10.79 14.04 -1.55
N ALA A 172 10.23 12.84 -1.73
CA ALA A 172 8.79 12.66 -1.95
C ALA A 172 7.96 13.25 -0.80
N ILE A 173 8.40 13.10 0.45
CA ILE A 173 7.72 13.68 1.61
C ILE A 173 7.75 15.22 1.56
N ARG A 174 8.86 15.84 1.14
CA ARG A 174 8.95 17.30 0.97
C ARG A 174 7.99 17.79 -0.11
N LEU A 175 8.03 17.15 -1.29
CA LEU A 175 7.14 17.49 -2.39
C LEU A 175 5.66 17.33 -2.03
N LEU A 176 5.31 16.29 -1.25
CA LEU A 176 3.96 16.11 -0.74
C LEU A 176 3.51 17.24 0.19
N ALA A 177 4.42 17.81 0.99
CA ALA A 177 4.11 18.97 1.82
C ALA A 177 3.88 20.21 0.93
N GLU A 178 4.75 20.49 -0.04
CA GLU A 178 4.62 21.62 -0.96
C GLU A 178 3.33 21.57 -1.78
N LEU A 179 2.98 20.40 -2.34
CA LEU A 179 1.74 20.23 -3.11
C LEU A 179 0.49 20.47 -2.26
N ARG A 180 0.55 20.24 -0.94
CA ARG A 180 -0.56 20.54 -0.02
C ARG A 180 -0.67 22.02 0.31
N GLU A 181 0.46 22.72 0.42
CA GLU A 181 0.50 24.18 0.66
C GLU A 181 0.04 24.99 -0.55
N ILE A 182 0.19 24.43 -1.75
CA ILE A 182 -0.22 25.06 -3.01
C ILE A 182 -1.73 25.08 -3.22
N ARG A 183 -2.46 24.20 -2.53
CA ARG A 183 -3.92 24.16 -2.54
C ARG A 183 -4.47 25.44 -1.86
N PRO A 184 -5.47 26.12 -2.46
CA PRO A 184 -6.11 27.26 -1.83
C PRO A 184 -6.85 26.88 -0.54
#